data_AF-A0A6V7WK47-F1
#
_entry.id   AF-A0A6V7WK47-F1
#
_cell.length_a   1.000
_cell.length_b   1.000
_cell.length_c   1.000
_cell.angle_alpha   90.00
_cell.angle_beta   90.00
_cell.angle_gamma   90.00
#
_symmetry.space_group_name_H-M   'P 1'
#
loop_
_entity.id
_entity.type
_entity.pdbx_description
1 polymer ?
#
loop_
_entity_poly.entity_id
_entity_poly.type
_entity_poly.pdbx_seq_one_letter_code
_entity_poly.pdbx_strand_id
1 'polypeptide(L)'
;MEDKHLKMLGVKLAKTLAPPPPRNVSKEENKGEGKHIRRKRQTSCTDNVGFDARNTFQCCAGIIGAIQDQSSCGSCWAVAVSSAFTDRYCISRMKAGNPPAFNDPTARFSAADMLSCATYTSGCNGGDPYNAWLWTYTSGIVTGTDYTWATGCKPYPFPPHGTTMYTAPACTYSCTTAWNKAYSVDKRFSQMVYFLQGQGNVAAIQNEIKANGSVVAVFDLYSDFYYYSSGVYSQPINGILIGECRDSSKFFVELMSAVLSLQKFHLALQILNNFK
;
A
#
# COMPACT_ATOMS: atom_id res chain seq x y z
N MET A 1 -29.28 -4.94 6.49
CA MET A 1 -29.17 -3.47 6.67
C MET A 1 -27.99 -2.85 5.90
N GLU A 2 -27.30 -3.61 5.03
CA GLU A 2 -26.12 -3.12 4.28
C GLU A 2 -26.44 -2.35 2.99
N ASP A 3 -27.67 -2.44 2.48
CA ASP A 3 -27.99 -1.94 1.12
C ASP A 3 -28.42 -0.45 1.06
N LYS A 4 -28.72 0.18 2.21
CA LYS A 4 -29.13 1.59 2.24
C LYS A 4 -27.96 2.58 2.32
N HIS A 5 -26.80 2.16 2.84
CA HIS A 5 -25.63 3.03 3.00
C HIS A 5 -24.85 3.20 1.67
N LEU A 6 -24.82 2.17 0.82
CA LEU A 6 -24.14 2.22 -0.48
C LEU A 6 -24.83 3.15 -1.51
N LYS A 7 -26.16 3.31 -1.44
CA LYS A 7 -26.91 4.21 -2.33
C LYS A 7 -26.71 5.69 -2.03
N MET A 8 -26.36 6.06 -0.79
CA MET A 8 -26.10 7.47 -0.42
C MET A 8 -24.75 8.00 -0.93
N LEU A 9 -23.81 7.11 -1.32
CA LEU A 9 -22.45 7.48 -1.73
C LEU A 9 -22.23 7.49 -3.26
N GLY A 10 -23.27 7.32 -4.07
CA GLY A 10 -23.16 7.42 -5.55
C GLY A 10 -22.28 6.35 -6.20
N VAL A 11 -21.97 5.24 -5.50
CA VAL A 11 -21.12 4.17 -6.01
C VAL A 11 -21.85 3.39 -7.11
N LYS A 12 -21.35 3.47 -8.34
CA LYS A 12 -21.75 2.56 -9.42
C LYS A 12 -20.95 1.27 -9.31
N LEU A 13 -21.61 0.13 -9.05
CA LEU A 13 -21.03 -1.18 -9.30
C LEU A 13 -20.70 -1.29 -10.80
N ALA A 14 -19.42 -1.50 -11.12
CA ALA A 14 -19.04 -1.81 -12.49
C ALA A 14 -19.56 -3.21 -12.86
N LYS A 15 -20.34 -3.27 -13.93
CA LYS A 15 -20.92 -4.50 -14.47
C LYS A 15 -19.81 -5.50 -14.84
N THR A 16 -20.08 -6.76 -14.51
CA THR A 16 -19.34 -7.96 -14.85
C THR A 16 -18.87 -7.97 -16.31
N LEU A 17 -17.55 -8.08 -16.52
CA LEU A 17 -16.99 -8.38 -17.83
C LEU A 17 -17.26 -9.86 -18.16
N ALA A 18 -17.83 -10.12 -19.33
CA ALA A 18 -18.13 -11.47 -19.80
C ALA A 18 -16.85 -12.31 -19.98
N PRO A 19 -16.92 -13.63 -19.74
CA PRO A 19 -15.76 -14.51 -19.90
C PRO A 19 -15.36 -14.63 -21.39
N PRO A 20 -14.05 -14.77 -21.67
CA PRO A 20 -13.55 -14.89 -23.04
C PRO A 20 -13.96 -16.23 -23.69
N PRO A 21 -14.10 -16.27 -25.03
CA PRO A 21 -14.56 -17.45 -25.75
C PRO A 21 -13.53 -18.59 -25.72
N PRO A 22 -13.98 -19.86 -25.77
CA PRO A 22 -13.09 -21.01 -25.70
C PRO A 22 -12.21 -21.12 -26.96
N ARG A 23 -10.94 -21.47 -26.73
CA ARG A 23 -9.90 -21.56 -27.77
C ARG A 23 -9.97 -22.93 -28.45
N ASN A 24 -10.10 -22.95 -29.78
CA ASN A 24 -10.08 -24.16 -30.62
C ASN A 24 -8.73 -24.87 -30.52
N VAL A 25 -8.76 -26.17 -30.20
CA VAL A 25 -7.60 -27.07 -30.25
C VAL A 25 -7.61 -27.79 -31.59
N SER A 26 -6.65 -27.49 -32.45
CA SER A 26 -6.36 -28.27 -33.66
C SER A 26 -5.79 -29.63 -33.27
N LYS A 27 -6.35 -30.70 -33.85
CA LYS A 27 -5.88 -32.09 -33.74
C LYS A 27 -4.59 -32.25 -34.55
N GLU A 28 -3.55 -32.81 -33.96
CA GLU A 28 -2.50 -33.53 -34.68
C GLU A 28 -2.50 -34.98 -34.22
N GLU A 29 -2.81 -35.86 -35.17
CA GLU A 29 -2.60 -37.30 -35.09
C GLU A 29 -1.10 -37.60 -35.17
N ASN A 30 -0.60 -38.52 -34.36
CA ASN A 30 0.47 -39.40 -34.83
C ASN A 30 0.52 -40.74 -34.10
N LYS A 31 0.74 -41.76 -34.93
CA LYS A 31 0.75 -43.21 -34.68
C LYS A 31 2.02 -43.66 -33.92
N GLY A 32 1.90 -44.80 -33.23
CA GLY A 32 2.95 -45.82 -33.25
C GLY A 32 3.85 -45.98 -32.01
N GLU A 33 3.59 -47.09 -31.30
CA GLU A 33 4.53 -48.02 -30.65
C GLU A 33 5.38 -47.60 -29.44
N GLY A 34 5.26 -48.45 -28.41
CA GLY A 34 5.81 -48.25 -27.08
C GLY A 34 7.29 -48.61 -26.92
N LYS A 35 7.93 -47.90 -26.00
CA LYS A 35 9.02 -48.37 -25.15
C LYS A 35 8.97 -47.60 -23.84
N HIS A 36 8.99 -48.32 -22.72
CA HIS A 36 9.00 -47.76 -21.37
C HIS A 36 10.24 -46.88 -21.16
N ILE A 37 10.05 -45.55 -21.26
CA ILE A 37 11.02 -44.56 -20.79
C ILE A 37 10.42 -43.89 -19.56
N ARG A 38 11.12 -44.03 -18.45
CA ARG A 38 10.84 -43.39 -17.15
C ARG A 38 10.76 -41.88 -17.37
N ARG A 39 9.55 -41.33 -17.56
CA ARG A 39 9.31 -39.89 -17.66
C ARG A 39 9.77 -39.24 -16.35
N LYS A 40 10.97 -38.65 -16.35
CA LYS A 40 11.30 -37.58 -15.40
C LYS A 40 10.18 -36.57 -15.56
N ARG A 41 9.36 -36.39 -14.52
CA ARG A 41 8.50 -35.22 -14.38
C ARG A 41 9.44 -34.03 -14.48
N GLN A 42 9.51 -33.42 -15.65
CA GLN A 42 10.09 -32.10 -15.79
C GLN A 42 9.06 -31.18 -15.16
N THR A 43 9.16 -31.03 -13.84
CA THR A 43 8.48 -29.97 -13.12
C THR A 43 9.06 -28.69 -13.71
N SER A 44 8.36 -28.15 -14.71
CA SER A 44 8.60 -26.80 -15.19
C SER A 44 8.18 -25.89 -14.04
N CYS A 45 9.06 -25.71 -13.08
CA CYS A 45 9.01 -24.57 -12.18
C CYS A 45 9.30 -23.36 -13.05
N THR A 46 8.26 -22.77 -13.63
CA THR A 46 8.34 -21.38 -14.03
C THR A 46 8.42 -20.60 -12.74
N ASP A 47 9.66 -20.38 -12.28
CA ASP A 47 9.95 -19.33 -11.32
C ASP A 47 9.45 -18.04 -11.97
N ASN A 48 8.27 -17.59 -11.56
CA ASN A 48 7.81 -16.25 -11.89
C ASN A 48 8.82 -15.29 -11.24
N VAL A 49 9.74 -14.82 -12.08
CA VAL A 49 10.70 -13.76 -11.79
C VAL A 49 9.97 -12.68 -11.01
N GLY A 50 10.50 -12.37 -9.83
CA GLY A 50 9.88 -11.44 -8.88
C GLY A 50 9.64 -10.07 -9.53
N PHE A 51 8.53 -9.43 -9.16
CA PHE A 51 8.28 -8.03 -9.53
C PHE A 51 8.73 -7.12 -8.38
N ASP A 52 9.43 -6.05 -8.76
CA ASP A 52 9.83 -4.96 -7.88
C ASP A 52 9.38 -3.63 -8.53
N ALA A 53 8.56 -2.86 -7.83
CA ALA A 53 8.08 -1.56 -8.28
C ALA A 53 9.23 -0.55 -8.52
N ARG A 54 10.31 -0.57 -7.74
CA ARG A 54 11.49 0.30 -7.93
C ARG A 54 12.22 -0.02 -9.23
N ASN A 55 12.26 -1.30 -9.63
CA ASN A 55 12.89 -1.71 -10.88
C ASN A 55 12.03 -1.38 -12.10
N THR A 56 10.70 -1.35 -11.93
CA THR A 56 9.73 -1.05 -12.99
C THR A 56 9.54 0.45 -13.20
N PHE A 57 9.42 1.20 -12.11
CA PHE A 57 9.21 2.64 -12.10
C PHE A 57 10.50 3.36 -11.72
N GLN A 58 11.54 3.20 -12.54
CA GLN A 58 12.91 3.61 -12.20
C GLN A 58 13.06 5.10 -11.86
N CYS A 59 12.33 5.99 -12.55
CA CYS A 59 12.32 7.43 -12.22
C CYS A 59 11.73 7.71 -10.82
N CYS A 60 10.91 6.80 -10.30
CA CYS A 60 10.31 6.86 -8.98
C CYS A 60 11.01 5.93 -7.98
N ALA A 61 12.10 5.25 -8.34
CA ALA A 61 12.72 4.22 -7.51
C ALA A 61 13.12 4.74 -6.12
N GLY A 62 13.73 5.92 -6.06
CA GLY A 62 14.07 6.56 -4.78
C GLY A 62 12.83 6.95 -3.98
N ILE A 63 11.76 7.38 -4.65
CA ILE A 63 10.50 7.75 -4.00
C ILE A 63 9.83 6.53 -3.38
N ILE A 64 9.66 5.46 -4.16
CA ILE A 64 9.06 4.17 -3.76
C ILE A 64 9.91 3.46 -2.70
N GLY A 65 11.23 3.57 -2.82
CA GLY A 65 12.17 2.98 -1.87
C GLY A 65 12.31 3.74 -0.55
N ALA A 66 11.69 4.91 -0.40
CA ALA A 66 11.79 5.69 0.82
C ALA A 66 10.98 5.02 1.95
N ILE A 67 11.65 4.75 3.07
CA ILE A 67 11.03 4.20 4.28
C ILE A 67 10.63 5.34 5.21
N GLN A 68 9.41 5.28 5.71
CA GLN A 68 8.86 6.29 6.62
C GLN A 68 8.73 5.73 8.04
N ASP A 69 8.91 6.60 9.02
CA ASP A 69 8.86 6.29 10.45
C ASP A 69 7.64 6.96 11.09
N GLN A 70 6.76 6.16 11.70
CA GLN A 70 5.54 6.64 12.39
C GLN A 70 5.78 7.05 13.85
N SER A 71 7.00 6.89 14.36
CA SER A 71 7.42 7.11 15.74
C SER A 71 6.59 6.30 16.75
N SER A 72 6.57 6.73 18.02
CA SER A 72 5.66 6.20 19.05
C SER A 72 4.24 6.77 18.91
N CYS A 73 3.63 6.60 17.73
CA CYS A 73 2.25 7.00 17.41
C CYS A 73 1.60 5.90 16.55
N GLY A 74 0.40 5.45 16.90
CA GLY A 74 -0.39 4.47 16.14
C GLY A 74 -0.99 5.05 14.85
N SER A 75 -0.12 5.59 13.97
CA SER A 75 -0.50 6.29 12.73
C SER A 75 -0.08 5.55 11.47
N CYS A 76 0.19 4.24 11.54
CA CYS A 76 0.60 3.45 10.39
C CYS A 76 -0.40 3.56 9.22
N TRP A 77 -1.70 3.71 9.53
CA TRP A 77 -2.77 3.93 8.56
C TRP A 77 -2.54 5.21 7.73
N ALA A 78 -2.09 6.30 8.35
CA ALA A 78 -1.81 7.57 7.70
C ALA A 78 -0.48 7.54 6.94
N VAL A 79 0.56 6.95 7.55
CA VAL A 79 1.88 6.80 6.94
C VAL A 79 1.82 5.89 5.71
N ALA A 80 1.12 4.77 5.77
CA ALA A 80 0.98 3.86 4.63
C ALA A 80 0.22 4.50 3.47
N VAL A 81 -0.90 5.18 3.73
CA VAL A 81 -1.69 5.82 2.66
C VAL A 81 -0.95 7.01 2.05
N SER A 82 -0.33 7.87 2.85
CA SER A 82 0.46 9.00 2.33
C SER A 82 1.68 8.55 1.52
N SER A 83 2.34 7.46 1.92
CA SER A 83 3.45 6.85 1.17
C SER A 83 2.97 6.26 -0.16
N ALA A 84 1.91 5.44 -0.15
CA ALA A 84 1.34 4.88 -1.37
C ALA A 84 0.78 5.97 -2.32
N PHE A 85 0.20 7.04 -1.77
CA PHE A 85 -0.24 8.21 -2.55
C PHE A 85 0.96 8.92 -3.19
N THR A 86 2.06 9.10 -2.45
CA THR A 86 3.33 9.66 -2.94
C THR A 86 3.89 8.83 -4.11
N ASP A 87 3.93 7.51 -3.97
CA ASP A 87 4.38 6.59 -5.03
C ASP A 87 3.52 6.72 -6.29
N ARG A 88 2.19 6.64 -6.11
CA ARG A 88 1.22 6.73 -7.22
C ARG A 88 1.25 8.09 -7.90
N TYR A 89 1.46 9.15 -7.14
CA TYR A 89 1.65 10.49 -7.70
C TYR A 89 2.89 10.52 -8.58
N CYS A 90 4.03 10.03 -8.09
CA CYS A 90 5.25 9.95 -8.90
C CYS A 90 5.04 9.12 -10.17
N ILE A 91 4.45 7.92 -10.05
CA ILE A 91 4.21 7.03 -11.20
C ILE A 91 3.29 7.68 -12.23
N SER A 92 2.22 8.34 -11.78
CA SER A 92 1.30 9.08 -12.65
C SER A 92 2.03 10.21 -13.40
N ARG A 93 2.86 10.98 -12.69
CA ARG A 93 3.68 12.05 -13.26
C ARG A 93 4.74 11.53 -14.24
N MET A 94 5.37 10.40 -13.92
CA MET A 94 6.32 9.71 -14.80
C MET A 94 5.65 9.25 -16.10
N LYS A 95 4.46 8.63 -16.02
CA LYS A 95 3.67 8.22 -17.20
C LYS A 95 3.26 9.41 -18.07
N ALA A 96 3.08 10.58 -17.47
CA ALA A 96 2.82 11.84 -18.16
C ALA A 96 4.10 12.52 -18.71
N GLY A 97 5.27 11.90 -18.59
CA GLY A 97 6.54 12.43 -19.09
C GLY A 97 7.18 13.52 -18.21
N ASN A 98 6.72 13.70 -16.97
CA ASN A 98 7.25 14.70 -16.05
C ASN A 98 7.40 14.15 -14.62
N PRO A 99 8.26 13.12 -14.41
CA PRO A 99 8.49 12.56 -13.08
C PRO A 99 9.08 13.62 -12.14
N PRO A 100 8.63 13.69 -10.88
CA PRO A 100 9.24 14.57 -9.89
C PRO A 100 10.67 14.13 -9.57
N ALA A 101 11.51 15.07 -9.15
CA ALA A 101 12.82 14.75 -8.61
C ALA A 101 12.68 14.05 -7.24
N PHE A 102 13.64 13.19 -6.89
CA PHE A 102 13.62 12.47 -5.62
C PHE A 102 13.55 13.42 -4.40
N ASN A 103 14.26 14.54 -4.47
CA ASN A 103 14.31 15.58 -3.44
C ASN A 103 13.30 16.71 -3.69
N ASP A 104 12.22 16.46 -4.43
CA ASP A 104 11.14 17.44 -4.61
C ASP A 104 10.10 17.31 -3.48
N PRO A 105 10.04 18.26 -2.53
CA PRO A 105 9.06 18.22 -1.45
C PRO A 105 7.62 18.45 -1.94
N THR A 106 7.43 19.03 -3.13
CA THR A 106 6.09 19.23 -3.71
C THR A 106 5.45 17.94 -4.22
N ALA A 107 6.23 16.85 -4.26
CA ALA A 107 5.80 15.51 -4.61
C ALA A 107 5.79 14.54 -3.41
N ARG A 108 5.89 15.05 -2.16
CA ARG A 108 5.81 14.26 -0.92
C ARG A 108 4.54 14.63 -0.16
N PHE A 109 3.74 13.65 0.26
CA PHE A 109 2.43 13.91 0.85
C PHE A 109 2.37 13.63 2.35
N SER A 110 1.65 14.51 3.04
CA SER A 110 1.68 14.62 4.49
C SER A 110 0.87 13.53 5.20
N ALA A 111 1.56 12.60 5.85
CA ALA A 111 0.94 11.74 6.86
C ALA A 111 0.34 12.57 8.01
N ALA A 112 0.96 13.70 8.38
CA ALA A 112 0.51 14.57 9.47
C ALA A 112 -0.83 15.26 9.19
N ASP A 113 -1.11 15.60 7.93
CA ASP A 113 -2.38 16.17 7.51
C ASP A 113 -3.51 15.17 7.74
N MET A 114 -3.31 13.93 7.29
CA MET A 114 -4.29 12.85 7.51
C MET A 114 -4.44 12.55 9.00
N LEU A 115 -3.32 12.38 9.70
CA LEU A 115 -3.25 12.09 11.14
C LEU A 115 -4.05 13.09 11.98
N SER A 116 -3.97 14.38 11.65
CA SER A 116 -4.60 15.44 12.43
C SER A 116 -6.01 15.80 11.94
N CYS A 117 -6.30 15.70 10.65
CA CYS A 117 -7.52 16.27 10.05
C CYS A 117 -8.47 15.26 9.40
N ALA A 118 -8.06 14.03 9.11
CA ALA A 118 -8.95 13.05 8.49
C ALA A 118 -10.08 12.65 9.45
N THR A 119 -11.31 12.64 8.95
CA THR A 119 -12.51 12.25 9.71
C THR A 119 -12.58 10.74 9.94
N TYR A 120 -13.28 10.32 11.00
CA TYR A 120 -13.46 8.91 11.37
C TYR A 120 -12.13 8.19 11.66
N THR A 121 -11.21 8.89 12.32
CA THR A 121 -9.91 8.36 12.77
C THR A 121 -9.66 8.76 14.22
N SER A 122 -8.79 8.02 14.92
CA SER A 122 -8.41 8.27 16.32
C SER A 122 -6.97 8.78 16.44
N GLY A 123 -6.43 9.32 15.34
CA GLY A 123 -5.08 9.84 15.28
C GLY A 123 -4.01 8.81 15.64
N CYS A 124 -3.27 9.05 16.73
CA CYS A 124 -2.24 8.14 17.24
C CYS A 124 -2.80 6.90 17.97
N ASN A 125 -4.11 6.81 18.17
CA ASN A 125 -4.78 5.65 18.75
C ASN A 125 -5.32 4.68 17.68
N GLY A 126 -4.89 4.81 16.42
CA GLY A 126 -5.35 3.98 15.33
C GLY A 126 -6.29 4.69 14.35
N GLY A 127 -6.58 4.02 13.24
CA GLY A 127 -7.35 4.57 12.14
C GLY A 127 -7.45 3.61 10.97
N ASP A 128 -8.46 3.83 10.12
CA ASP A 128 -8.78 2.97 8.98
C ASP A 128 -8.10 3.48 7.69
N PRO A 129 -7.24 2.67 7.04
CA PRO A 129 -6.65 3.03 5.75
C PRO A 129 -7.67 3.35 4.66
N TYR A 130 -8.88 2.78 4.69
CA TYR A 130 -9.94 3.13 3.75
C TYR A 130 -10.42 4.57 3.94
N ASN A 131 -10.68 4.98 5.19
CA ASN A 131 -11.08 6.37 5.49
C ASN A 131 -9.97 7.35 5.14
N ALA A 132 -8.72 6.94 5.31
CA ALA A 132 -7.55 7.69 4.89
C ALA A 132 -7.49 7.86 3.36
N TRP A 133 -7.69 6.79 2.57
CA TRP A 133 -7.83 6.93 1.12
C TRP A 133 -9.02 7.81 0.74
N LEU A 134 -10.16 7.64 1.41
CA LEU A 134 -11.36 8.44 1.17
C LEU A 134 -11.10 9.93 1.42
N TRP A 135 -10.34 10.29 2.45
CA TRP A 135 -9.89 11.65 2.71
C TRP A 135 -9.13 12.25 1.52
N THR A 136 -8.22 11.49 0.90
CA THR A 136 -7.50 11.96 -0.29
C THR A 136 -8.42 12.22 -1.48
N TYR A 137 -9.59 11.59 -1.54
CA TYR A 137 -10.59 11.79 -2.59
C TYR A 137 -11.53 12.95 -2.28
N THR A 138 -12.04 13.06 -1.05
CA THR A 138 -13.07 14.04 -0.68
C THR A 138 -12.50 15.40 -0.29
N SER A 139 -11.35 15.43 0.40
CA SER A 139 -10.75 16.64 0.95
C SER A 139 -9.34 16.91 0.41
N GLY A 140 -8.71 15.89 -0.15
CA GLY A 140 -7.34 15.94 -0.64
C GLY A 140 -6.31 15.90 0.48
N ILE A 141 -5.06 15.73 0.09
CA ILE A 141 -3.89 15.69 0.98
C ILE A 141 -2.90 16.77 0.58
N VAL A 142 -2.33 17.49 1.56
CA VAL A 142 -1.28 18.48 1.32
C VAL A 142 0.10 17.83 1.28
N THR A 143 1.10 18.58 0.83
CA THR A 143 2.49 18.15 0.86
C THR A 143 3.03 18.10 2.29
N GLY A 144 4.02 17.24 2.52
CA GLY A 144 4.69 17.10 3.81
C GLY A 144 5.65 15.93 3.80
N THR A 145 6.89 16.17 4.21
CA THR A 145 7.94 15.16 4.28
C THR A 145 8.00 14.53 5.68
N ASP A 146 8.93 13.59 5.87
CA ASP A 146 9.29 13.10 7.20
C ASP A 146 9.84 14.21 8.11
N TYR A 147 10.02 13.85 9.38
CA TYR A 147 10.53 14.73 10.43
C TYR A 147 11.94 15.26 10.14
N THR A 148 12.81 14.47 9.53
CA THR A 148 14.22 14.86 9.31
C THR A 148 14.35 15.90 8.20
N TRP A 149 13.55 15.78 7.15
CA TRP A 149 13.54 16.74 6.05
C TRP A 149 12.66 17.97 6.37
N ALA A 150 11.63 17.81 7.20
CA ALA A 150 10.83 18.91 7.76
C ALA A 150 10.33 19.96 6.75
N THR A 151 10.02 19.54 5.52
CA THR A 151 9.62 20.42 4.41
C THR A 151 8.21 20.07 3.92
N GLY A 152 7.60 20.98 3.16
CA GLY A 152 6.22 20.86 2.67
C GLY A 152 5.23 21.59 3.57
N CYS A 153 3.96 21.51 3.21
CA CYS A 153 2.89 22.19 3.93
C CYS A 153 2.78 21.71 5.38
N LYS A 154 2.74 20.39 5.62
CA LYS A 154 2.64 19.79 6.95
C LYS A 154 3.61 18.62 7.10
N PRO A 155 4.90 18.85 7.41
CA PRO A 155 5.85 17.76 7.66
C PRO A 155 5.44 16.92 8.88
N TYR A 156 5.95 15.70 8.97
CA TYR A 156 5.66 14.80 10.07
C TYR A 156 6.23 15.34 11.40
N PRO A 157 5.43 15.43 12.48
CA PRO A 157 5.80 16.19 13.67
C PRO A 157 6.67 15.41 14.66
N PHE A 158 6.79 14.09 14.52
CA PHE A 158 7.43 13.24 15.52
C PHE A 158 8.80 12.77 15.06
N PRO A 159 9.84 12.85 15.91
CA PRO A 159 11.15 12.33 15.58
C PRO A 159 11.11 10.82 15.37
N PRO A 160 11.99 10.28 14.53
CA PRO A 160 12.10 8.84 14.36
C PRO A 160 12.48 8.15 15.67
N HIS A 161 12.09 6.88 15.81
CA HIS A 161 12.38 6.05 16.99
C HIS A 161 11.93 6.65 18.34
N GLY A 162 10.82 7.41 18.36
CA GLY A 162 10.27 7.92 19.61
C GLY A 162 10.01 6.79 20.61
N THR A 163 10.29 7.04 21.89
CA THR A 163 10.12 6.06 22.98
C THR A 163 8.91 6.34 23.86
N THR A 164 8.38 7.57 23.78
CA THR A 164 7.21 8.03 24.52
C THR A 164 6.02 8.16 23.60
N MET A 165 4.86 7.69 24.07
CA MET A 165 3.62 7.74 23.30
C MET A 165 3.24 9.18 22.94
N TYR A 166 3.08 9.46 21.65
CA TYR A 166 2.62 10.75 21.16
C TYR A 166 1.09 10.81 21.05
N THR A 167 0.56 12.02 21.17
CA THR A 167 -0.83 12.33 20.84
C THR A 167 -0.88 13.04 19.50
N ALA A 168 -1.92 12.75 18.70
CA ALA A 168 -2.09 13.43 17.42
C ALA A 168 -2.22 14.95 17.64
N PRO A 169 -1.53 15.79 16.85
CA PRO A 169 -1.70 17.23 16.93
C PRO A 169 -3.13 17.64 16.57
N ALA A 170 -3.57 18.79 17.07
CA ALA A 170 -4.83 19.38 16.66
C ALA A 170 -4.84 19.63 15.13
N CYS A 171 -5.98 19.42 14.48
CA CYS A 171 -6.13 19.78 13.08
C CYS A 171 -6.01 21.30 12.89
N THR A 172 -5.04 21.70 12.09
CA THR A 172 -4.93 23.06 11.55
C THR A 172 -5.03 23.02 10.02
N TYR A 173 -5.81 23.95 9.46
CA TYR A 173 -5.96 24.14 8.01
C TYR A 173 -4.99 25.20 7.48
N SER A 174 -3.74 25.11 7.92
CA SER A 174 -2.64 26.00 7.53
C SER A 174 -1.37 25.20 7.27
N CYS A 175 -0.52 25.72 6.39
CA CYS A 175 0.82 25.18 6.18
C CYS A 175 1.81 25.80 7.17
N THR A 176 2.99 25.20 7.29
CA THR A 176 4.14 25.82 7.96
C THR A 176 4.46 27.16 7.31
N THR A 177 4.99 28.10 8.10
CA THR A 177 5.34 29.45 7.61
C THR A 177 6.43 29.44 6.55
N ALA A 178 7.29 28.41 6.55
CA ALA A 178 8.31 28.21 5.51
C ALA A 178 7.73 27.76 4.16
N TRP A 179 6.48 27.29 4.12
CA TRP A 179 5.82 26.82 2.91
C TRP A 179 4.97 27.92 2.29
N ASN A 180 5.46 28.53 1.21
CA ASN A 180 4.85 29.67 0.52
C ASN A 180 3.59 29.32 -0.30
N LYS A 181 2.80 28.33 0.13
CA LYS A 181 1.50 27.97 -0.46
C LYS A 181 0.46 27.87 0.63
N ALA A 182 -0.74 28.39 0.35
CA ALA A 182 -1.88 28.20 1.23
C ALA A 182 -2.30 26.72 1.27
N TYR A 183 -2.81 26.28 2.43
CA TYR A 183 -3.24 24.90 2.66
C TYR A 183 -4.21 24.39 1.58
N SER A 184 -5.20 25.19 1.22
CA SER A 184 -6.20 24.84 0.20
C SER A 184 -5.61 24.68 -1.21
N VAL A 185 -4.56 25.44 -1.53
CA VAL A 185 -3.89 25.43 -2.85
C VAL A 185 -2.90 24.26 -2.97
N ASP A 186 -2.35 23.82 -1.84
CA ASP A 186 -1.37 22.74 -1.80
C ASP A 186 -1.98 21.33 -1.91
N LYS A 187 -3.30 21.20 -1.74
CA LYS A 187 -4.03 19.94 -1.82
C LYS A 187 -3.83 19.21 -3.15
N ARG A 188 -3.73 17.88 -3.08
CA ARG A 188 -3.85 16.95 -4.19
C ARG A 188 -4.92 15.92 -3.90
N PHE A 189 -5.60 15.48 -4.96
CA PHE A 189 -6.77 14.62 -4.86
C PHE A 189 -6.54 13.31 -5.58
N SER A 190 -7.02 12.23 -4.96
CA SER A 190 -7.19 10.95 -5.65
C SER A 190 -8.34 11.07 -6.65
N GLN A 191 -8.22 10.39 -7.80
CA GLN A 191 -9.31 10.33 -8.78
C GLN A 191 -10.36 9.28 -8.42
N MET A 192 -9.96 8.22 -7.73
CA MET A 192 -10.83 7.12 -7.31
C MET A 192 -10.25 6.40 -6.10
N VAL A 193 -11.12 5.80 -5.30
CA VAL A 193 -10.78 4.93 -4.16
C VAL A 193 -11.63 3.68 -4.27
N TYR A 194 -11.00 2.52 -4.15
CA TYR A 194 -11.68 1.23 -4.30
C TYR A 194 -10.94 0.14 -3.54
N PHE A 195 -11.70 -0.87 -3.14
CA PHE A 195 -11.11 -2.11 -2.66
C PHE A 195 -10.74 -3.00 -3.84
N LEU A 196 -9.56 -3.59 -3.77
CA LEU A 196 -9.22 -4.75 -4.56
C LEU A 196 -10.02 -5.92 -3.99
N GLN A 197 -11.22 -6.14 -4.54
CA GLN A 197 -12.23 -7.00 -3.92
C GLN A 197 -11.76 -8.46 -3.72
N GLY A 198 -12.13 -9.01 -2.55
CA GLY A 198 -12.26 -10.44 -2.26
C GLY A 198 -11.06 -11.13 -1.59
N GLN A 199 -11.32 -12.02 -0.63
CA GLN A 199 -10.35 -13.05 -0.23
C GLN A 199 -9.85 -13.78 -1.48
N GLY A 200 -8.52 -13.88 -1.64
CA GLY A 200 -7.91 -14.75 -2.64
C GLY A 200 -7.62 -14.15 -4.02
N ASN A 201 -7.84 -12.85 -4.27
CA ASN A 201 -7.54 -12.28 -5.58
C ASN A 201 -6.09 -11.75 -5.71
N VAL A 202 -5.13 -12.66 -5.50
CA VAL A 202 -3.69 -12.37 -5.67
C VAL A 202 -3.45 -11.73 -7.02
N ALA A 203 -4.01 -12.30 -8.10
CA ALA A 203 -3.86 -11.83 -9.47
C ALA A 203 -4.26 -10.36 -9.64
N ALA A 204 -5.42 -9.94 -9.10
CA ALA A 204 -5.84 -8.55 -9.15
C ALA A 204 -4.88 -7.63 -8.39
N ILE A 205 -4.39 -8.04 -7.21
CA ILE A 205 -3.40 -7.28 -6.45
C ILE A 205 -2.10 -7.14 -7.26
N GLN A 206 -1.58 -8.23 -7.86
CA GLN A 206 -0.36 -8.14 -8.66
C GLN A 206 -0.56 -7.22 -9.87
N ASN A 207 -1.71 -7.33 -10.55
CA ASN A 207 -2.02 -6.51 -11.71
C ASN A 207 -2.14 -5.04 -11.35
N GLU A 208 -2.78 -4.73 -10.21
CA GLU A 208 -2.88 -3.36 -9.71
C GLU A 208 -1.50 -2.78 -9.40
N ILE A 209 -0.64 -3.53 -8.72
CA ILE A 209 0.70 -3.07 -8.38
C ILE A 209 1.56 -2.87 -9.64
N LYS A 210 1.51 -3.82 -10.58
CA LYS A 210 2.23 -3.73 -11.85
C LYS A 210 1.77 -2.56 -12.70
N ALA A 211 0.47 -2.28 -12.70
CA ALA A 211 -0.10 -1.21 -13.51
C ALA A 211 0.09 0.16 -12.84
N ASN A 212 -0.18 0.28 -11.54
CA ASN A 212 -0.44 1.56 -10.89
C ASN A 212 0.48 1.85 -9.70
N GLY A 213 1.29 0.87 -9.26
CA GLY A 213 2.21 1.02 -8.13
C GLY A 213 1.60 0.62 -6.79
N SER A 214 2.25 1.09 -5.72
CA SER A 214 1.99 0.66 -4.33
C SER A 214 0.51 0.66 -3.94
N VAL A 215 0.11 -0.36 -3.20
CA VAL A 215 -1.23 -0.49 -2.58
C VAL A 215 -1.06 -0.57 -1.07
N VAL A 216 -2.12 -0.28 -0.32
CA VAL A 216 -2.12 -0.44 1.14
C VAL A 216 -2.84 -1.72 1.51
N ALA A 217 -2.23 -2.51 2.38
CA ALA A 217 -2.81 -3.73 2.94
C ALA A 217 -2.77 -3.65 4.48
N VAL A 218 -3.70 -4.37 5.12
CA VAL A 218 -3.72 -4.57 6.57
C VAL A 218 -3.58 -6.08 6.81
N PHE A 219 -2.84 -6.44 7.84
CA PHE A 219 -2.69 -7.81 8.29
C PHE A 219 -2.54 -7.84 9.80
N ASP A 220 -2.83 -8.99 10.38
CA ASP A 220 -2.69 -9.26 11.81
C ASP A 220 -1.22 -9.35 12.20
N LEU A 221 -0.85 -8.59 13.24
CA LEU A 221 0.49 -8.63 13.82
C LEU A 221 0.51 -9.62 14.97
N TYR A 222 1.48 -10.51 14.96
CA TYR A 222 1.77 -11.44 16.04
C TYR A 222 3.09 -11.04 16.73
N SER A 223 3.21 -11.37 18.01
CA SER A 223 4.36 -10.95 18.84
C SER A 223 5.73 -11.32 18.29
N ASP A 224 5.82 -12.40 17.50
CA ASP A 224 7.07 -12.84 16.88
C ASP A 224 7.52 -11.94 15.72
N PHE A 225 6.60 -11.17 15.12
CA PHE A 225 6.91 -10.24 14.05
C PHE A 225 7.92 -9.16 14.49
N TYR A 226 8.00 -8.82 15.77
CA TYR A 226 9.02 -7.90 16.30
C TYR A 226 10.45 -8.41 16.17
N TYR A 227 10.63 -9.73 16.05
CA TYR A 227 11.94 -10.37 15.89
C TYR A 227 12.22 -10.76 14.43
N TYR A 228 11.30 -10.46 13.52
CA TYR A 228 11.49 -10.72 12.12
C TYR A 228 12.65 -9.88 11.57
N SER A 229 13.55 -10.53 10.83
CA SER A 229 14.75 -9.89 10.27
C SER A 229 14.92 -10.17 8.78
N SER A 230 14.64 -11.40 8.33
CA SER A 230 14.80 -11.81 6.94
C SER A 230 13.92 -13.03 6.59
N GLY A 231 13.87 -13.41 5.31
CA GLY A 231 13.07 -14.56 4.85
C GLY A 231 11.58 -14.26 4.68
N VAL A 232 10.75 -15.27 4.41
CA VAL A 232 9.29 -15.06 4.26
C VAL A 232 8.63 -15.25 5.62
N TYR A 233 7.98 -14.21 6.15
CA TYR A 233 7.23 -14.31 7.39
C TYR A 233 5.98 -15.18 7.21
N SER A 234 5.72 -16.04 8.19
CA SER A 234 4.51 -16.85 8.30
C SER A 234 4.13 -16.91 9.78
N GLN A 235 2.84 -16.72 10.09
CA GLN A 235 2.38 -16.70 11.47
C GLN A 235 2.66 -18.04 12.17
N PRO A 236 3.06 -18.03 13.45
CA PRO A 236 3.27 -19.25 14.20
C PRO A 236 1.93 -19.87 14.61
N ILE A 237 1.88 -21.21 14.72
CA ILE A 237 0.66 -22.01 15.01
C ILE A 237 -0.04 -21.56 16.32
N ASN A 238 0.71 -21.02 17.28
CA ASN A 238 0.20 -20.49 18.55
C ASN A 238 0.64 -19.03 18.78
N GLY A 239 0.66 -18.23 17.71
CA GLY A 239 1.06 -16.83 17.80
C GLY A 239 0.16 -16.04 18.74
N ILE A 240 0.78 -15.16 19.52
CA ILE A 240 0.05 -14.18 20.33
C ILE A 240 -0.27 -12.99 19.42
N LEU A 241 -1.55 -12.84 19.08
CA LEU A 241 -2.05 -11.66 18.37
C LEU A 241 -1.85 -10.43 19.26
N ILE A 242 -1.11 -9.45 18.74
CA ILE A 242 -0.79 -8.20 19.43
C ILE A 242 -1.57 -7.01 18.87
N GLY A 243 -2.28 -7.20 17.76
CA GLY A 243 -3.22 -6.25 17.18
C GLY A 243 -3.20 -6.25 15.66
N GLU A 244 -4.09 -5.46 15.07
CA GLU A 244 -4.01 -5.05 13.67
C GLU A 244 -3.28 -3.71 13.59
N CYS A 245 -2.68 -3.39 12.43
CA CYS A 245 -2.16 -2.02 12.20
C CYS A 245 -3.24 -0.94 12.43
N ARG A 246 -4.53 -1.31 12.38
CA ARG A 246 -5.65 -0.42 12.63
C ARG A 246 -5.78 0.06 14.08
N ASP A 247 -5.28 -0.70 15.07
CA ASP A 247 -5.89 -0.68 16.41
C ASP A 247 -4.94 -0.44 17.59
N SER A 248 -3.64 -0.18 17.43
CA SER A 248 -2.81 0.00 18.63
C SER A 248 -1.59 0.91 18.50
N SER A 249 -1.44 1.66 19.57
CA SER A 249 -0.49 2.70 19.94
C SER A 249 0.96 2.24 20.16
N LYS A 250 1.39 1.10 19.59
CA LYS A 250 2.71 0.52 19.92
C LYS A 250 3.35 -0.21 18.74
N PHE A 251 4.37 0.44 18.19
CA PHE A 251 5.55 -0.12 17.50
C PHE A 251 5.45 -0.51 16.01
N PHE A 252 6.09 0.34 15.19
CA PHE A 252 7.30 0.07 14.39
C PHE A 252 7.54 -1.35 13.87
N VAL A 253 7.33 -1.57 12.57
CA VAL A 253 8.25 -2.23 11.61
C VAL A 253 7.86 -1.80 10.19
N GLU A 254 8.66 -0.90 9.61
CA GLU A 254 9.35 -1.04 8.32
C GLU A 254 8.78 -1.97 7.22
N LEU A 255 7.47 -2.03 6.96
CA LEU A 255 6.97 -2.92 5.90
C LEU A 255 5.68 -2.43 5.21
N MET A 256 5.64 -1.20 4.67
CA MET A 256 4.57 -0.83 3.71
C MET A 256 5.02 0.24 2.67
N SER A 257 6.28 0.21 2.22
CA SER A 257 6.67 0.78 0.92
C SER A 257 7.71 -0.09 0.19
N ALA A 258 8.62 -0.76 0.93
CA ALA A 258 9.60 -1.69 0.33
C ALA A 258 9.14 -3.16 0.21
N VAL A 259 7.97 -3.54 0.69
CA VAL A 259 7.55 -4.97 0.74
C VAL A 259 7.12 -5.51 -0.61
N LEU A 260 6.66 -4.65 -1.51
CA LEU A 260 6.32 -5.03 -2.88
C LEU A 260 7.53 -4.99 -3.81
N SER A 261 8.73 -4.91 -3.23
CA SER A 261 9.91 -4.48 -3.93
C SER A 261 11.13 -5.38 -3.68
N LEU A 262 11.14 -6.27 -2.69
CA LEU A 262 12.18 -7.31 -2.60
C LEU A 262 11.54 -8.69 -2.46
N GLN A 263 11.46 -9.40 -3.59
CA GLN A 263 11.36 -10.87 -3.65
C GLN A 263 10.22 -11.56 -2.86
N LYS A 264 9.15 -10.88 -2.45
CA LYS A 264 8.09 -11.50 -1.63
C LYS A 264 6.70 -11.28 -2.17
N PHE A 265 6.50 -11.74 -3.39
CA PHE A 265 5.16 -12.10 -3.87
C PHE A 265 4.50 -13.22 -3.02
N HIS A 266 5.25 -13.89 -2.14
CA HIS A 266 4.75 -14.95 -1.26
C HIS A 266 4.09 -14.48 0.04
N LEU A 267 4.32 -13.24 0.50
CA LEU A 267 3.69 -12.73 1.73
C LEU A 267 2.17 -12.55 1.54
N ALA A 268 1.76 -12.04 0.38
CA ALA A 268 0.34 -11.95 0.01
C ALA A 268 -0.29 -13.32 -0.33
N LEU A 269 0.50 -14.27 -0.87
CA LEU A 269 0.00 -15.60 -1.27
C LEU A 269 -0.22 -16.55 -0.09
N GLN A 270 0.56 -16.46 0.99
CA GLN A 270 0.37 -17.34 2.15
C GLN A 270 -0.71 -16.84 3.12
N ILE A 271 -0.85 -15.52 3.30
CA ILE A 271 -1.95 -14.94 4.09
C ILE A 271 -3.32 -15.30 3.48
N LEU A 272 -3.40 -15.41 2.15
CA LEU A 272 -4.64 -15.76 1.44
C LEU A 272 -4.94 -17.28 1.38
N ASN A 273 -3.99 -18.16 1.69
CA ASN A 273 -4.18 -19.61 1.66
C ASN A 273 -4.58 -20.21 3.02
N ASN A 274 -4.45 -19.47 4.12
CA ASN A 274 -4.83 -19.93 5.47
C ASN A 274 -6.28 -19.58 5.85
N PHE A 275 -7.05 -18.96 4.97
CA PHE A 275 -8.51 -18.91 5.06
C PHE A 275 -9.10 -20.15 4.36
N LYS A 276 -9.07 -21.29 5.04
CA LYS A 276 -9.91 -22.46 4.75
C LYS A 276 -10.63 -22.87 6.03
#